data_AF-A0A453RGS9-F1
#
_entry.id   AF-A0A453RGS9-F1
#
_cell.length_a   1.000
_cell.length_b   1.000
_cell.length_c   1.000
_cell.angle_alpha   90.00
_cell.angle_beta   90.00
_cell.angle_gamma   90.00
#
_symmetry.space_group_name_H-M   'P 1'
#
loop_
_entity.id
_entity.type
_entity.pdbx_description
1 polymer ?
#
loop_
_entity_poly.entity_id
_entity_poly.type
_entity_poly.pdbx_seq_one_letter_code
_entity_poly.pdbx_strand_id
1 'polypeptide(L)'
;ALDMICCWIEDPNSDALKLHLPRIYDYLWLAEDGMKAQVYDGCQSWELAFIVQAYCSTDLVNELGPTLRKAHEFIKSSQVLENHPNSETYYRHRSKGSWTLSTADNGWSVSDCTAEALKALLLLSKISPNLVGDPIKGERLHDAVDCLLSFMNKDGTFSTYECKRTTSLLEVSISWFYFYRMENQVLQLFGDSTCDQV
;
A
#
# COMPACT_ATOMS: atom_id res chain seq x y z
N ALA A 1 9.44 11.40 1.91
CA ALA A 1 10.72 12.16 1.91
C ALA A 1 10.49 13.65 1.66
N LEU A 2 9.84 14.05 0.55
CA LEU A 2 9.53 15.45 0.27
C LEU A 2 8.68 16.10 1.38
N ASP A 3 7.64 15.42 1.89
CA ASP A 3 6.80 15.95 2.96
C ASP A 3 7.61 16.33 4.22
N MET A 4 8.56 15.49 4.61
CA MET A 4 9.48 15.77 5.72
C MET A 4 10.34 17.02 5.45
N ILE A 5 10.81 17.21 4.21
CA ILE A 5 11.57 18.41 3.81
C ILE A 5 10.67 19.63 3.87
N CYS A 6 9.42 19.55 3.41
CA CYS A 6 8.45 20.64 3.51
C CYS A 6 8.22 21.06 4.96
N CYS A 7 8.01 20.10 5.88
CA CYS A 7 7.88 20.39 7.31
C CYS A 7 9.14 21.04 7.89
N TRP A 8 10.33 20.63 7.44
CA TRP A 8 11.59 21.24 7.88
C TRP A 8 11.78 22.67 7.35
N ILE A 9 11.41 22.94 6.10
CA ILE A 9 11.46 24.28 5.51
C ILE A 9 10.49 25.22 6.23
N GLU A 10 9.29 24.73 6.57
CA GLU A 10 8.27 25.50 7.28
C GLU A 10 8.70 25.84 8.72
N ASP A 11 9.09 24.83 9.49
CA ASP A 11 9.65 25.01 10.84
C ASP A 11 10.56 23.82 11.23
N PRO A 12 11.89 24.04 11.34
CA PRO A 12 12.85 23.02 11.76
C PRO A 12 12.65 22.46 13.18
N ASN A 13 11.84 23.10 14.03
CA ASN A 13 11.55 22.66 15.40
C ASN A 13 10.12 22.11 15.57
N SER A 14 9.36 21.99 14.48
CA SER A 14 7.97 21.56 14.50
C SER A 14 7.80 20.13 15.01
N ASP A 15 6.66 19.86 15.64
CA ASP A 15 6.32 18.49 16.07
C ASP A 15 6.09 17.56 14.87
N ALA A 16 5.60 18.08 13.75
CA ALA A 16 5.45 17.32 12.50
C ALA A 16 6.79 16.75 12.01
N LEU A 17 7.86 17.58 11.99
CA LEU A 17 9.19 17.10 11.63
C LEU A 17 9.70 16.05 12.62
N LYS A 18 9.52 16.27 13.93
CA LYS A 18 9.93 15.30 14.97
C LYS A 18 9.24 13.94 14.78
N LEU A 19 8.00 13.91 14.30
CA LEU A 19 7.27 12.68 14.00
C LEU A 19 7.74 12.01 12.69
N HIS A 20 8.23 12.78 11.71
CA HIS A 20 8.79 12.22 10.48
C HIS A 20 10.14 11.53 10.68
N LEU A 21 11.03 12.09 11.50
CA LEU A 21 12.39 11.59 11.71
C LEU A 21 12.47 10.09 12.08
N PRO A 22 11.70 9.57 13.06
CA PRO A 22 11.75 8.14 13.38
C PRO A 22 11.22 7.26 12.24
N ARG A 23 10.33 7.78 11.38
CA ARG A 23 9.75 7.04 10.25
C ARG A 23 10.73 6.85 9.09
N ILE A 24 11.89 7.50 9.09
CA ILE A 24 12.96 7.23 8.12
C ILE A 24 13.37 5.75 8.20
N TYR A 25 13.46 5.20 9.40
CA TYR A 25 13.89 3.82 9.61
C TYR A 25 12.90 2.79 9.07
N ASP A 26 11.61 3.11 9.01
CA ASP A 26 10.57 2.23 8.45
C ASP A 26 10.85 1.92 6.96
N TYR A 27 11.58 2.78 6.26
CA TYR A 27 11.96 2.63 4.86
C TYR A 27 13.37 2.06 4.67
N LEU A 28 14.16 1.84 5.72
CA LEU A 28 15.52 1.32 5.59
C LEU A 28 15.54 -0.19 5.83
N TRP A 29 16.12 -0.94 4.89
CA TRP A 29 16.28 -2.39 4.96
C TRP A 29 17.73 -2.78 4.80
N LEU A 30 18.22 -3.69 5.65
CA LEU A 30 19.58 -4.23 5.54
C LEU A 30 19.53 -5.55 4.77
N ALA A 31 20.05 -5.54 3.54
CA ALA A 31 20.21 -6.72 2.70
C ALA A 31 21.66 -7.24 2.73
N GLU A 32 21.92 -8.37 2.07
CA GLU A 32 23.26 -8.98 2.02
C GLU A 32 24.34 -8.06 1.39
N ASP A 33 23.94 -7.12 0.55
CA ASP A 33 24.79 -6.15 -0.14
C ASP A 33 24.76 -4.76 0.52
N GLY A 34 24.16 -4.65 1.71
CA GLY A 34 24.14 -3.43 2.51
C GLY A 34 22.75 -2.83 2.68
N MET A 35 22.72 -1.60 3.20
CA MET A 35 21.48 -0.90 3.54
C MET A 35 20.85 -0.25 2.31
N LYS A 36 19.54 -0.46 2.12
CA LYS A 36 18.75 0.04 1.00
C LYS A 36 17.53 0.79 1.51
N ALA A 37 17.08 1.77 0.73
CA ALA A 37 15.77 2.37 0.92
C ALA A 37 14.72 1.54 0.17
N GLN A 38 13.69 1.11 0.87
CA GLN A 38 12.52 0.44 0.33
C GLN A 38 11.62 1.48 -0.37
N VAL A 39 10.86 1.02 -1.37
CA VAL A 39 9.87 1.86 -2.07
C VAL A 39 8.65 2.17 -1.20
N TYR A 40 8.37 1.29 -0.23
CA TYR A 40 7.29 1.38 0.74
C TYR A 40 7.81 1.00 2.13
N ASP A 41 7.02 1.18 3.19
CA ASP A 41 7.37 0.75 4.57
C ASP A 41 7.31 -0.78 4.76
N GLY A 42 7.42 -1.54 3.67
CA GLY A 42 7.31 -2.99 3.59
C GLY A 42 6.07 -3.45 2.81
N CYS A 43 5.81 -4.76 2.86
CA CYS A 43 4.64 -5.41 2.24
C CYS A 43 4.04 -6.48 3.16
N GLN A 44 4.10 -6.23 4.47
CA GLN A 44 3.81 -7.18 5.54
C GLN A 44 2.39 -7.76 5.43
N SER A 45 1.37 -6.92 5.23
CA SER A 45 -0.02 -7.40 5.12
C SER A 45 -0.24 -8.22 3.84
N TRP A 46 0.35 -7.78 2.73
CA TRP A 46 0.23 -8.44 1.44
C TRP A 46 0.90 -9.82 1.41
N GLU A 47 2.18 -9.89 1.80
CA GLU A 47 2.92 -11.15 1.83
C GLU A 47 2.29 -12.14 2.82
N LEU A 48 1.91 -11.67 4.00
CA LEU A 48 1.36 -12.55 5.02
C LEU A 48 0.00 -13.13 4.60
N ALA A 49 -0.84 -12.36 3.91
CA ALA A 49 -2.10 -12.87 3.37
C ALA A 49 -1.87 -14.02 2.38
N PHE A 50 -0.89 -13.91 1.49
CA PHE A 50 -0.53 -14.99 0.57
C PHE A 50 0.12 -16.19 1.26
N ILE A 51 1.03 -15.96 2.22
CA ILE A 51 1.67 -17.03 2.99
C ILE A 51 0.61 -17.84 3.74
N VAL A 52 -0.35 -17.19 4.38
CA VAL A 52 -1.46 -17.87 5.05
C VAL A 52 -2.27 -18.70 4.07
N GLN A 53 -2.63 -18.14 2.91
CA GLN A 53 -3.35 -18.89 1.87
C GLN A 53 -2.57 -20.11 1.39
N ALA A 54 -1.26 -19.96 1.18
CA ALA A 54 -0.38 -21.05 0.79
C ALA A 54 -0.36 -22.15 1.86
N TYR A 55 -0.14 -21.80 3.12
CA TYR A 55 -0.15 -22.75 4.24
C TYR A 55 -1.49 -23.46 4.42
N CYS A 56 -2.60 -22.72 4.31
CA CYS A 56 -3.95 -23.30 4.34
C CYS A 56 -4.26 -24.21 3.14
N SER A 57 -3.49 -24.11 2.05
CA SER A 57 -3.61 -24.98 0.88
C SER A 57 -2.73 -26.24 0.99
N THR A 58 -1.99 -26.39 2.09
CA THR A 58 -1.23 -27.60 2.40
C THR A 58 -1.96 -28.46 3.43
N ASP A 59 -1.53 -29.72 3.57
CA ASP A 59 -1.97 -30.61 4.65
C ASP A 59 -1.19 -30.41 5.97
N LEU A 60 -0.40 -29.33 6.08
CA LEU A 60 0.52 -29.07 7.21
C LEU A 60 -0.04 -28.10 8.26
N VAL A 61 -1.30 -27.69 8.14
CA VAL A 61 -1.92 -26.69 9.05
C VAL A 61 -1.77 -27.06 10.53
N ASN A 62 -1.90 -28.35 10.86
CA ASN A 62 -1.75 -28.84 12.24
C ASN A 62 -0.33 -28.65 12.80
N GLU A 63 0.69 -28.73 11.94
CA GLU A 63 2.09 -28.53 12.29
C GLU A 63 2.42 -27.03 12.39
N LEU A 64 1.72 -26.20 11.62
CA LEU A 64 1.94 -24.75 11.51
C LEU A 64 1.05 -23.91 12.46
N GLY A 65 0.31 -24.55 13.37
CA GLY A 65 -0.67 -23.90 14.24
C GLY A 65 -0.19 -22.63 14.95
N PRO A 66 0.94 -22.66 15.70
CA PRO A 66 1.47 -21.47 16.36
C PRO A 66 1.84 -20.33 15.39
N THR A 67 2.35 -20.66 14.21
CA THR A 67 2.70 -19.69 13.15
C THR A 67 1.43 -19.06 12.57
N LEU A 68 0.43 -19.88 12.23
CA LEU A 68 -0.84 -19.41 11.70
C LEU A 68 -1.62 -18.57 12.71
N ARG A 69 -1.53 -18.88 14.01
CA ARG A 69 -2.11 -18.06 15.07
C ARG A 69 -1.52 -16.65 15.09
N LYS A 70 -0.19 -16.53 15.07
CA LYS A 70 0.50 -15.23 15.02
C LYS A 70 0.14 -14.47 13.74
N ALA A 71 0.10 -15.16 12.61
CA ALA A 71 -0.30 -14.56 11.34
C ALA A 71 -1.75 -14.03 11.40
N HIS A 72 -2.67 -14.82 11.97
CA HIS A 72 -4.06 -14.43 12.17
C HIS A 72 -4.18 -13.20 13.07
N GLU A 73 -3.43 -13.15 14.18
CA GLU A 73 -3.38 -11.99 15.08
C GLU A 73 -2.84 -10.75 14.38
N PHE A 74 -1.78 -10.88 13.58
CA PHE A 74 -1.24 -9.77 12.80
C PHE A 74 -2.27 -9.24 11.80
N ILE A 75 -2.86 -10.11 10.97
CA ILE A 75 -3.86 -9.68 9.97
C ILE A 75 -5.02 -8.97 10.66
N LYS A 76 -5.50 -9.49 11.80
CA LYS A 76 -6.55 -8.83 12.60
C LYS A 76 -6.10 -7.48 13.16
N SER A 77 -4.84 -7.30 13.52
CA SER A 77 -4.32 -6.05 14.10
C SER A 77 -4.03 -5.01 13.02
N SER A 78 -3.75 -5.44 11.79
CA SER A 78 -3.39 -4.58 10.66
C SER A 78 -4.59 -4.03 9.87
N GLN A 79 -5.83 -4.36 10.25
CA GLN A 79 -6.99 -3.76 9.59
C GLN A 79 -7.12 -2.28 9.97
N VAL A 80 -7.39 -1.43 8.98
CA VAL A 80 -7.70 -0.02 9.21
C VAL A 80 -9.11 0.09 9.82
N LEU A 81 -9.20 0.59 11.05
CA LEU A 81 -10.44 0.61 11.82
C LEU A 81 -11.33 1.83 11.56
N GLU A 82 -10.73 2.92 11.06
CA GLU A 82 -11.39 4.22 10.87
C GLU A 82 -10.92 4.88 9.57
N ASN A 83 -11.77 5.75 9.01
CA ASN A 83 -11.36 6.57 7.87
C ASN A 83 -10.43 7.70 8.34
N HIS A 84 -9.54 8.16 7.46
CA HIS A 84 -8.78 9.37 7.72
C HIS A 84 -9.72 10.57 7.98
N PRO A 85 -9.48 11.40 9.01
CA PRO A 85 -10.28 12.60 9.24
C PRO A 85 -10.31 13.50 8.01
N ASN A 86 -11.49 13.99 7.62
CA ASN A 86 -11.67 14.81 6.42
C ASN A 86 -11.16 14.13 5.12
N SER A 87 -11.26 12.80 5.01
CA SER A 87 -10.76 12.02 3.88
C SER A 87 -11.17 12.60 2.52
N GLU A 88 -12.43 12.99 2.37
CA GLU A 88 -12.96 13.54 1.11
C GLU A 88 -12.27 14.85 0.71
N THR A 89 -11.99 15.73 1.67
CA THR A 89 -11.29 17.01 1.44
C THR A 89 -9.88 16.80 0.89
N TYR A 90 -9.23 15.71 1.30
CA TYR A 90 -7.89 15.32 0.83
C TYR A 90 -7.94 14.27 -0.29
N TYR A 91 -9.10 14.12 -0.95
CA TYR A 91 -9.32 13.19 -2.05
C TYR A 91 -9.04 11.73 -1.71
N ARG A 92 -9.01 11.35 -0.43
CA ARG A 92 -8.75 9.97 0.00
C ARG A 92 -9.99 9.12 -0.24
N HIS A 93 -9.80 7.94 -0.83
CA HIS A 93 -10.84 6.91 -0.82
C HIS A 93 -11.10 6.42 0.62
N ARG A 94 -12.29 5.86 0.86
CA ARG A 94 -12.62 5.28 2.17
C ARG A 94 -11.65 4.14 2.51
N SER A 95 -11.27 4.03 3.77
CA SER A 95 -10.27 3.08 4.27
C SER A 95 -10.76 2.22 5.44
N LYS A 96 -11.84 2.59 6.13
CA LYS A 96 -12.42 1.75 7.20
C LYS A 96 -12.72 0.35 6.68
N GLY A 97 -12.19 -0.66 7.37
CA GLY A 97 -12.34 -2.06 7.05
C GLY A 97 -11.26 -2.64 6.13
N SER A 98 -10.41 -1.80 5.55
CA SER A 98 -9.39 -2.21 4.56
C SER A 98 -8.11 -2.75 5.19
N TRP A 99 -7.27 -3.32 4.32
CA TRP A 99 -5.85 -3.52 4.58
C TRP A 99 -5.03 -2.68 3.61
N THR A 100 -3.87 -2.23 4.11
CA THR A 100 -2.83 -1.58 3.31
C THR A 100 -1.87 -2.63 2.74
N LEU A 101 -0.90 -2.22 1.93
CA LEU A 101 0.19 -3.10 1.49
C LEU A 101 1.03 -3.60 2.68
N SER A 102 1.27 -2.73 3.66
CA SER A 102 2.21 -2.91 4.76
C SER A 102 1.51 -3.09 6.11
N THR A 103 1.31 -2.00 6.85
CA THR A 103 0.77 -1.97 8.22
C THR A 103 -0.41 -1.01 8.33
N ALA A 104 -1.18 -1.07 9.42
CA ALA A 104 -2.29 -0.16 9.65
C ALA A 104 -1.86 1.32 9.72
N ASP A 105 -0.66 1.60 10.24
CA ASP A 105 -0.09 2.95 10.37
C ASP A 105 0.05 3.66 9.02
N ASN A 106 0.27 2.91 7.95
CA ASN A 106 0.35 3.45 6.60
C ASN A 106 -1.00 4.06 6.16
N GLY A 107 -2.12 3.45 6.55
CA GLY A 107 -3.48 3.96 6.35
C GLY A 107 -3.98 4.09 4.90
N TRP A 108 -3.19 3.71 3.88
CA TRP A 108 -3.64 3.71 2.48
C TRP A 108 -4.29 2.38 2.12
N SER A 109 -5.62 2.41 1.98
CA SER A 109 -6.40 1.24 1.59
C SER A 109 -6.01 0.77 0.19
N VAL A 110 -5.88 -0.55 0.01
CA VAL A 110 -5.65 -1.17 -1.29
C VAL A 110 -6.65 -2.29 -1.50
N SER A 111 -7.30 -2.30 -2.66
CA SER A 111 -8.39 -3.23 -2.97
C SER A 111 -7.92 -4.68 -2.98
N ASP A 112 -6.81 -5.00 -3.64
CA ASP A 112 -6.27 -6.34 -3.68
C ASP A 112 -5.81 -6.81 -2.29
N CYS A 113 -5.08 -5.97 -1.54
CA CYS A 113 -4.62 -6.28 -0.19
C CYS A 113 -5.79 -6.57 0.75
N THR A 114 -6.86 -5.79 0.62
CA THR A 114 -8.10 -6.01 1.37
C THR A 114 -8.76 -7.35 0.98
N ALA A 115 -8.80 -7.68 -0.31
CA ALA A 115 -9.39 -8.93 -0.79
C ALA A 115 -8.59 -10.16 -0.32
N GLU A 116 -7.26 -10.11 -0.42
CA GLU A 116 -6.41 -11.22 -0.02
C GLU A 116 -6.37 -11.41 1.50
N ALA A 117 -6.35 -10.32 2.28
CA ALA A 117 -6.47 -10.40 3.74
C ALA A 117 -7.84 -10.96 4.17
N LEU A 118 -8.93 -10.50 3.53
CA LEU A 118 -10.27 -11.02 3.78
C LEU A 118 -10.34 -12.53 3.47
N LYS A 119 -9.79 -12.96 2.34
CA LYS A 119 -9.74 -14.38 1.96
C LYS A 119 -8.93 -15.21 2.96
N ALA A 120 -7.77 -14.71 3.40
CA ALA A 120 -6.95 -15.37 4.42
C ALA A 120 -7.72 -15.54 5.74
N LEU A 121 -8.43 -14.49 6.20
CA LEU A 121 -9.26 -14.56 7.42
C LEU A 121 -10.39 -15.59 7.28
N LEU A 122 -11.04 -15.66 6.13
CA LEU A 122 -12.10 -16.65 5.86
C LEU A 122 -11.59 -18.09 5.75
N LEU A 123 -10.34 -18.30 5.34
CA LEU A 123 -9.71 -19.62 5.39
C LEU A 123 -9.37 -20.01 6.82
N LEU A 124 -8.77 -19.09 7.58
CA LEU A 124 -8.42 -19.30 8.98
C LEU A 124 -9.66 -19.58 9.85
N SER A 125 -10.80 -18.96 9.56
CA SER A 125 -12.04 -19.20 10.31
C SER A 125 -12.61 -20.61 10.15
N LYS A 126 -12.12 -21.39 9.17
CA LYS A 126 -12.50 -22.81 9.00
C LYS A 126 -11.64 -23.76 9.83
N ILE A 127 -10.55 -23.27 10.41
CA ILE A 127 -9.63 -24.03 11.25
C ILE A 127 -10.05 -23.85 12.71
N SER A 128 -9.79 -24.87 13.55
CA SER A 128 -10.13 -24.81 14.97
C SER A 128 -9.53 -23.57 15.66
N PRO A 129 -10.33 -22.80 16.43
CA PRO A 129 -9.82 -21.67 17.22
C PRO A 129 -8.77 -22.08 18.26
N ASN A 130 -8.81 -23.33 18.72
CA ASN A 130 -7.77 -23.88 19.61
C ASN A 130 -6.40 -23.97 18.94
N LEU A 131 -6.35 -23.99 17.61
CA LEU A 131 -5.11 -24.02 16.84
C LEU A 131 -4.69 -22.60 16.44
N VAL A 132 -5.57 -21.85 15.76
CA VAL A 132 -5.24 -20.57 15.10
C VAL A 132 -5.82 -19.32 15.77
N GLY A 133 -6.45 -19.47 16.94
CA GLY A 133 -7.11 -18.39 17.67
C GLY A 133 -8.50 -18.04 17.12
N ASP A 134 -9.23 -17.20 17.86
CA ASP A 134 -10.61 -16.86 17.52
C ASP A 134 -10.72 -16.10 16.18
N PRO A 135 -11.76 -16.37 15.37
CA PRO A 135 -12.06 -15.61 14.18
C PRO A 135 -12.22 -14.11 14.47
N ILE A 136 -11.92 -13.28 13.48
CA ILE A 136 -12.25 -11.85 13.53
C ILE A 136 -13.78 -11.66 13.65
N LYS A 137 -14.21 -10.60 14.35
CA LYS A 137 -15.63 -10.27 14.49
C LYS A 137 -16.29 -10.06 13.13
N GLY A 138 -17.52 -10.57 12.95
CA GLY A 138 -18.25 -10.49 11.68
C GLY A 138 -18.46 -9.06 11.18
N GLU A 139 -18.72 -8.10 12.06
CA GLU A 139 -18.84 -6.67 11.71
C GLU A 139 -17.60 -6.14 10.97
N ARG A 140 -16.40 -6.56 11.40
CA ARG A 140 -15.14 -6.16 10.77
C ARG A 140 -14.94 -6.78 9.38
N LEU A 141 -15.53 -7.96 9.13
CA LEU A 141 -15.57 -8.55 7.79
C LEU A 141 -16.54 -7.78 6.89
N HIS A 142 -17.69 -7.35 7.42
CA HIS A 142 -18.64 -6.52 6.69
C HIS A 142 -18.02 -5.17 6.30
N ASP A 143 -17.31 -4.52 7.23
CA ASP A 143 -16.56 -3.29 6.93
C ASP A 143 -15.57 -3.49 5.78
N ALA A 144 -14.87 -4.63 5.74
CA ALA A 144 -13.94 -4.97 4.66
C ALA A 144 -14.65 -5.16 3.31
N VAL A 145 -15.79 -5.87 3.31
CA VAL A 145 -16.62 -6.06 2.11
C VAL A 145 -17.18 -4.73 1.61
N ASP A 146 -17.68 -3.87 2.50
CA ASP A 146 -18.17 -2.55 2.16
C ASP A 146 -17.07 -1.67 1.54
N CYS A 147 -15.85 -1.75 2.07
CA CYS A 147 -14.69 -1.07 1.49
C CYS A 147 -14.36 -1.63 0.11
N LEU A 148 -14.29 -2.96 -0.06
CA LEU A 148 -14.05 -3.59 -1.35
C LEU A 148 -15.06 -3.16 -2.40
N LEU A 149 -16.36 -3.28 -2.11
CA LEU A 149 -17.43 -2.91 -3.03
C LEU A 149 -17.37 -1.43 -3.45
N SER A 150 -16.82 -0.56 -2.59
CA SER A 150 -16.64 0.86 -2.93
C SER A 150 -15.55 1.12 -3.98
N PHE A 151 -14.65 0.17 -4.25
CA PHE A 151 -13.63 0.26 -5.30
C PHE A 151 -14.13 -0.15 -6.69
N MET A 152 -15.37 -0.62 -6.80
CA MET A 152 -15.93 -1.08 -8.07
C MET A 152 -16.15 0.10 -9.02
N ASN A 153 -15.51 0.02 -10.18
CA ASN A 153 -15.71 0.96 -11.28
C ASN A 153 -17.04 0.68 -12.00
N LYS A 154 -17.49 1.64 -12.82
CA LYS A 154 -18.74 1.50 -13.61
C LYS A 154 -18.74 0.31 -14.59
N ASP A 155 -17.56 -0.15 -14.99
CA ASP A 155 -17.36 -1.30 -15.86
C ASP A 155 -17.24 -2.63 -15.09
N GLY A 156 -17.41 -2.62 -13.77
CA GLY A 156 -17.30 -3.78 -12.89
C GLY A 156 -15.87 -4.17 -12.51
N THR A 157 -14.85 -3.45 -12.99
CA THR A 157 -13.45 -3.68 -12.60
C THR A 157 -13.13 -3.05 -11.24
N PHE A 158 -12.00 -3.45 -10.66
CA PHE A 158 -11.45 -2.86 -9.44
C PHE A 158 -10.08 -2.25 -9.73
N SER A 159 -9.83 -1.10 -9.12
CA SER A 159 -8.54 -0.39 -9.19
C SER A 159 -7.83 -0.47 -7.84
N THR A 160 -6.54 -0.13 -7.75
CA THR A 160 -5.70 -0.40 -6.57
C THR A 160 -6.09 0.42 -5.33
N TYR A 161 -5.74 1.70 -5.30
CA TYR A 161 -5.95 2.56 -4.12
C TYR A 161 -7.26 3.32 -4.13
N GLU A 162 -7.85 3.53 -5.31
CA GLU A 162 -9.04 4.34 -5.54
C GLU A 162 -9.72 3.88 -6.83
N CYS A 163 -11.00 4.22 -7.02
CA CYS A 163 -11.66 4.01 -8.32
C CYS A 163 -10.99 4.81 -9.44
N LYS A 164 -11.22 4.42 -10.68
CA LYS A 164 -10.82 5.18 -11.86
C LYS A 164 -11.55 6.53 -11.88
N ARG A 165 -10.83 7.61 -11.56
CA ARG A 165 -11.36 8.99 -11.49
C ARG A 165 -11.24 9.77 -12.80
N THR A 166 -10.56 9.22 -13.81
CA THR A 166 -10.29 9.91 -15.06
C THR A 166 -10.37 8.98 -16.27
N THR A 167 -10.31 9.56 -17.47
CA THR A 167 -10.34 8.84 -18.74
C THR A 167 -8.92 8.49 -19.20
N SER A 168 -8.79 7.57 -20.15
CA SER A 168 -7.51 7.20 -20.76
C SER A 168 -6.83 8.33 -21.52
N LEU A 169 -7.54 9.43 -21.83
CA LEU A 169 -6.94 10.59 -22.49
C LEU A 169 -5.87 11.27 -21.63
N LEU A 170 -5.92 11.12 -20.30
CA LEU A 170 -4.89 11.66 -19.41
C LEU A 170 -3.50 11.06 -19.72
N GLU A 171 -3.44 9.77 -20.07
CA GLU A 171 -2.19 9.09 -20.43
C GLU A 171 -1.51 9.71 -21.65
N VAL A 172 -2.31 10.25 -22.59
CA VAL A 172 -1.78 10.96 -23.77
C VAL A 172 -1.08 12.25 -23.32
N SER A 173 -1.69 13.03 -22.42
CA SER A 173 -1.08 14.27 -21.93
C SER A 173 0.25 14.06 -21.21
N ILE A 174 0.36 12.97 -20.43
CA ILE A 174 1.57 12.59 -19.71
C ILE A 174 2.64 12.12 -20.69
N SER A 175 2.25 11.29 -21.67
CA SER A 175 3.16 10.81 -22.70
C SER A 175 3.76 11.95 -23.51
N TRP A 176 2.96 12.97 -23.87
CA TRP A 176 3.47 14.19 -24.52
C TRP A 176 4.47 14.94 -23.65
N PHE A 177 4.27 15.02 -22.33
CA PHE A 177 5.24 15.66 -21.43
C PHE A 177 6.56 14.90 -21.36
N TYR A 178 6.53 13.56 -21.30
CA TYR A 178 7.75 12.75 -21.34
C TYR A 178 8.43 12.79 -22.71
N PHE A 179 7.68 12.71 -23.81
CA PHE A 179 8.21 12.81 -25.18
C PHE A 179 8.83 14.19 -25.42
N TYR A 180 8.14 15.26 -25.03
CA TYR A 180 8.65 16.63 -25.11
C TYR A 180 9.88 16.84 -24.22
N ARG A 181 9.91 16.27 -23.01
CA ARG A 181 11.09 16.36 -22.12
C ARG A 181 12.28 15.55 -22.65
N MET A 182 12.06 14.39 -23.27
CA MET A 182 13.11 13.63 -23.95
C MET A 182 13.60 14.33 -25.22
N GLU A 183 12.71 14.90 -26.04
CA GLU A 183 13.11 15.69 -27.21
C GLU A 183 13.90 16.94 -26.80
N ASN A 184 13.53 17.64 -25.72
CA ASN A 184 14.29 18.77 -25.22
C ASN A 184 15.63 18.38 -24.58
N GLN A 185 15.74 17.19 -23.97
CA GLN A 185 17.03 16.68 -23.49
C GLN A 185 17.94 16.21 -24.64
N VAL A 186 17.37 15.66 -25.72
CA VAL A 186 18.12 15.32 -26.94
C VAL A 186 18.55 16.58 -27.68
N LEU A 187 17.71 17.61 -27.77
CA LEU A 187 18.07 18.90 -28.39
C LEU A 187 19.11 19.69 -27.58
N GLN A 188 19.15 19.57 -26.24
CA GLN A 188 20.24 20.14 -25.43
C GLN A 188 21.56 19.38 -25.57
N LEU A 189 21.54 18.09 -25.92
CA LEU A 189 22.76 17.31 -26.19
C LEU A 189 23.33 17.53 -27.60
N PHE A 190 22.55 18.11 -28.53
CA PHE A 190 22.96 18.37 -29.91
C PHE A 190 22.93 19.86 -30.32
N GLY A 191 22.72 20.78 -29.38
CA GLY A 191 22.71 22.22 -29.62
C GLY A 191 23.89 22.94 -28.98
N ASP A 192 25.11 22.74 -29.51
CA ASP A 192 26.22 23.73 -29.52
C ASP A 192 27.49 23.18 -30.19
N SER A 193 27.37 22.54 -31.35
CA SER A 193 28.54 22.27 -32.19
C SER A 193 28.17 22.04 -33.65
N THR A 194 28.14 23.11 -34.43
CA THR A 194 28.76 23.23 -35.77
C THR A 194 28.52 24.67 -36.25
N CYS A 195 29.49 25.54 -35.98
CA CYS A 195 30.59 25.90 -36.88
C CYS A 195 30.18 27.01 -37.85
N ASP A 196 30.37 28.24 -37.39
CA ASP A 196 30.70 29.37 -38.26
C ASP A 196 32.02 29.09 -39.00
N GLN A 197 32.11 29.66 -40.21
CA GLN A 197 33.30 29.96 -41.01
C GLN A 197 33.67 28.99 -42.16
N VAL A 198 33.32 29.47 -43.36
CA VAL A 198 33.99 29.39 -44.68
C VAL A 198 34.26 28.02 -45.27
#